data_AF-A0A975T1Y1-F1
#
_entry.id   AF-A0A975T1Y1-F1
#
_cell.length_a   1.000
_cell.length_b   1.000
_cell.length_c   1.000
_cell.angle_alpha   90.00
_cell.angle_beta   90.00
_cell.angle_gamma   90.00
#
_symmetry.space_group_name_H-M   'P 1'
#
loop_
_entity.id
_entity.type
_entity.pdbx_description
1 polymer ?
#
loop_
_entity_poly.entity_id
_entity_poly.type
_entity_poly.pdbx_seq_one_letter_code
_entity_poly.pdbx_strand_id
1 'polypeptide(L)'
;MDGWSDTEWLTLQLGPVWVVSALVGRSRLDELEEAAFWRSVDDAPRDSPLGWQLMRAMTLNREWLLDEFQLDPRSIVSGLNEVASLLERVPPEVSRDVRECMLRVGSGLARARGPFGQRMSEQDALTLQLVAQLLETAAEMAANNPLNAAAAI
;
A
#
# COMPACT_ATOMS: atom_id res chain seq x y z
N MET A 1 11.26 -14.38 -12.18
CA MET A 1 10.52 -13.22 -11.63
C MET A 1 9.67 -12.78 -12.79
N ASP A 2 8.54 -13.46 -12.99
CA ASP A 2 7.99 -13.58 -14.33
C ASP A 2 6.81 -12.62 -14.45
N GLY A 3 7.09 -11.42 -14.96
CA GLY A 3 6.06 -10.44 -15.29
C GLY A 3 6.56 -9.00 -15.24
N TRP A 4 7.21 -8.59 -14.15
CA TRP A 4 7.64 -7.21 -13.95
C TRP A 4 9.13 -7.00 -14.20
N SER A 5 9.47 -5.83 -14.73
CA SER A 5 10.83 -5.29 -14.72
C SER A 5 11.27 -4.92 -13.30
N ASP A 6 12.57 -4.71 -13.09
CA ASP A 6 13.11 -4.31 -11.79
C ASP A 6 12.49 -3.01 -11.27
N THR A 7 12.27 -2.04 -12.16
CA THR A 7 11.62 -0.76 -11.81
C THR A 7 10.17 -0.94 -11.40
N GLU A 8 9.40 -1.77 -12.13
CA GLU A 8 8.01 -2.07 -11.76
C GLU A 8 7.95 -2.84 -10.43
N TRP A 9 8.87 -3.77 -10.21
CA TRP A 9 8.97 -4.50 -8.95
C TRP A 9 9.35 -3.59 -7.78
N LEU A 10 10.22 -2.61 -8.00
CA LEU A 10 10.52 -1.56 -7.03
C LEU A 10 9.27 -0.71 -6.74
N THR A 11 8.53 -0.27 -7.77
CA THR A 11 7.26 0.47 -7.59
C THR A 11 6.30 -0.32 -6.69
N LEU A 12 6.15 -1.63 -6.89
CA LEU A 12 5.33 -2.46 -6.01
C LEU A 12 5.84 -2.45 -4.56
N GLN A 13 7.16 -2.52 -4.34
CA GLN A 13 7.76 -2.47 -3.00
C GLN A 13 7.58 -1.11 -2.31
N LEU A 14 7.52 -0.02 -3.09
CA LEU A 14 7.24 1.32 -2.59
C LEU A 14 5.75 1.53 -2.25
N GLY A 15 4.86 0.63 -2.70
CA GLY A 15 3.42 0.65 -2.40
C GLY A 15 3.10 0.90 -0.92
N PRO A 16 3.54 0.04 0.02
CA PRO A 16 3.34 0.27 1.44
C PRO A 16 3.94 1.56 1.97
N VAL A 17 5.04 2.05 1.37
CA VAL A 17 5.68 3.32 1.76
C VAL A 17 4.76 4.49 1.40
N TRP A 18 4.19 4.52 0.18
CA TRP A 18 3.17 5.53 -0.18
C TRP A 18 1.94 5.45 0.72
N VAL A 19 1.47 4.24 1.07
CA VAL A 19 0.33 4.06 2.00
C VAL A 19 0.61 4.73 3.34
N VAL A 20 1.79 4.50 3.94
CA VAL A 20 2.11 5.13 5.23
C VAL A 20 2.37 6.63 5.09
N SER A 21 3.03 7.08 4.03
CA SER A 21 3.22 8.52 3.77
C SER A 21 1.91 9.27 3.63
N ALA A 22 0.87 8.64 3.07
CA ALA A 22 -0.48 9.21 3.01
C ALA A 22 -1.06 9.46 4.42
N LEU A 23 -0.84 8.53 5.36
CA LEU A 23 -1.29 8.65 6.75
C LEU A 23 -0.55 9.74 7.51
N VAL A 24 0.78 9.81 7.32
CA VAL A 24 1.60 10.80 8.02
C VAL A 24 1.50 12.19 7.37
N GLY A 25 1.12 12.27 6.10
CA GLY A 25 1.04 13.52 5.34
C GLY A 25 2.41 14.07 4.91
N ARG A 26 3.46 13.24 4.96
CA ARG A 26 4.85 13.58 4.59
C ARG A 26 5.57 12.37 4.01
N SER A 27 6.60 12.62 3.20
CA SER A 27 7.41 11.57 2.59
C SER A 27 8.39 10.91 3.58
N ARG A 28 8.84 11.64 4.61
CA ARG A 28 9.82 11.16 5.58
C ARG A 28 9.16 10.75 6.89
N LEU A 29 9.42 9.52 7.31
CA LEU A 29 9.02 8.99 8.61
C LEU A 29 10.01 9.43 9.69
N ASP A 30 9.53 9.64 10.91
CA ASP A 30 10.41 9.70 12.08
C ASP A 30 10.79 8.29 12.59
N GLU A 31 11.71 8.22 13.56
CA GLU A 31 12.26 6.96 14.06
C GLU A 31 11.19 6.00 14.61
N LEU A 32 10.14 6.53 15.26
CA LEU A 32 9.08 5.70 15.83
C LEU A 32 8.12 5.22 14.74
N GLU A 33 7.80 6.09 13.79
CA GLU A 33 7.00 5.74 12.62
C GLU A 33 7.69 4.71 11.74
N GLU A 34 8.98 4.85 11.51
CA GLU A 34 9.79 3.90 10.74
C GLU A 34 9.85 2.54 11.45
N ALA A 35 10.09 2.52 12.77
CA ALA A 35 10.10 1.28 13.53
C ALA A 35 8.73 0.57 13.48
N ALA A 36 7.63 1.31 13.59
CA ALA A 36 6.28 0.78 13.50
C ALA A 36 5.92 0.30 12.08
N PHE A 37 6.35 1.02 11.04
CA PHE A 37 6.21 0.62 9.65
C PHE A 37 6.88 -0.73 9.41
N TRP A 38 8.16 -0.85 9.75
CA TRP A 38 8.88 -2.08 9.50
C TRP A 38 8.39 -3.25 10.33
N ARG A 39 7.98 -3.02 11.59
CA ARG A 39 7.31 -4.06 12.38
C ARG A 39 6.06 -4.57 11.67
N SER A 40 5.28 -3.67 11.06
CA SER A 40 4.07 -4.04 10.33
C SER A 40 4.37 -4.80 9.04
N VAL A 41 5.50 -4.51 8.38
CA VAL A 41 6.02 -5.27 7.22
C VAL A 41 6.46 -6.68 7.67
N ASP A 42 7.19 -6.78 8.77
CA ASP A 42 7.69 -8.05 9.34
C ASP A 42 6.53 -8.95 9.82
N ASP A 43 5.48 -8.35 10.38
CA ASP A 43 4.26 -9.01 10.86
C ASP A 43 3.24 -9.28 9.74
N ALA A 44 3.54 -8.93 8.49
CA ALA A 44 2.60 -9.04 7.39
C ALA A 44 2.15 -10.49 7.17
N PRO A 45 0.86 -10.70 6.87
CA PRO A 45 0.26 -12.02 6.84
C PRO A 45 0.75 -12.82 5.62
N ARG A 46 0.85 -14.14 5.81
CA ARG A 46 1.44 -15.10 4.85
C ARG A 46 0.39 -15.79 3.98
N ASP A 47 -0.86 -15.38 4.11
CA ASP A 47 -2.03 -15.88 3.40
C ASP A 47 -2.04 -15.44 1.92
N SER A 48 -1.44 -14.28 1.61
CA SER A 48 -1.18 -13.82 0.23
C SER A 48 0.22 -14.23 -0.23
N PRO A 49 0.41 -15.16 -1.19
CA PRO A 49 1.75 -15.56 -1.65
C PRO A 49 2.54 -14.39 -2.25
N LEU A 50 1.90 -13.58 -3.09
CA LEU A 50 2.53 -12.41 -3.71
C LEU A 50 2.71 -11.27 -2.70
N GLY A 51 1.71 -11.00 -1.84
CA GLY A 51 1.83 -10.01 -0.78
C GLY A 51 2.95 -10.34 0.19
N TRP A 52 3.10 -11.61 0.57
CA TRP A 52 4.20 -12.06 1.42
C TRP A 52 5.56 -11.98 0.71
N GLN A 53 5.64 -12.35 -0.56
CA GLN A 53 6.87 -12.18 -1.36
C GLN A 53 7.29 -10.70 -1.41
N LEU A 54 6.32 -9.79 -1.55
CA LEU A 54 6.56 -8.35 -1.55
C LEU A 54 7.13 -7.88 -0.20
N MET A 55 6.49 -8.24 0.91
CA MET A 55 6.94 -7.85 2.25
C MET A 55 8.32 -8.42 2.58
N ARG A 56 8.59 -9.66 2.15
CA ARG A 56 9.92 -10.26 2.24
C ARG A 56 10.95 -9.48 1.43
N ALA A 57 10.63 -9.08 0.20
CA ALA A 57 11.53 -8.27 -0.63
C ALA A 57 11.85 -6.92 0.04
N MET A 58 10.83 -6.25 0.58
CA MET A 58 11.03 -5.01 1.34
C MET A 58 11.93 -5.21 2.56
N THR A 59 11.73 -6.30 3.31
CA THR A 59 12.55 -6.64 4.48
C THR A 59 14.02 -6.86 4.10
N LEU A 60 14.28 -7.52 2.95
CA LEU A 60 15.63 -7.72 2.43
C LEU A 60 16.28 -6.40 1.96
N ASN A 61 15.46 -5.44 1.53
CA ASN A 61 15.88 -4.15 1.01
C ASN A 61 15.76 -3.00 2.02
N ARG A 62 15.60 -3.35 3.31
CA ARG A 62 15.30 -2.41 4.41
C ARG A 62 16.27 -1.25 4.50
N GLU A 63 17.56 -1.50 4.24
CA GLU A 63 18.64 -0.52 4.39
C GLU A 63 18.56 0.64 3.40
N TRP A 64 17.90 0.47 2.25
CA TRP A 64 17.91 1.46 1.17
C TRP A 64 16.52 1.81 0.62
N LEU A 65 15.48 1.02 0.92
CA LEU A 65 14.14 1.23 0.33
C LEU A 65 13.53 2.60 0.67
N LEU A 66 13.71 3.08 1.90
CA LEU A 66 13.18 4.38 2.31
C LEU A 66 13.97 5.55 1.71
N ASP A 67 15.28 5.36 1.46
CA ASP A 67 16.10 6.34 0.75
C ASP A 67 15.68 6.44 -0.71
N GLU A 68 15.43 5.30 -1.36
CA GLU A 68 14.90 5.26 -2.73
C GLU A 68 13.55 5.99 -2.82
N PHE A 69 12.68 5.79 -1.83
CA PHE A 69 11.43 6.53 -1.74
C PHE A 69 11.62 8.05 -1.60
N GLN A 70 12.64 8.51 -0.87
CA GLN A 70 12.92 9.95 -0.76
C GLN A 70 13.39 10.57 -2.09
N LEU A 71 13.97 9.76 -2.98
CA LEU A 71 14.42 10.18 -4.30
C LEU A 71 13.30 10.10 -5.36
N ASP A 72 12.19 9.44 -5.04
CA ASP A 72 11.07 9.28 -5.96
C ASP A 72 10.34 10.61 -6.21
N PRO A 73 10.24 11.08 -7.47
CA PRO A 73 9.60 12.35 -7.78
C PRO A 73 8.07 12.27 -7.81
N ARG A 74 7.48 11.07 -7.73
CA ARG A 74 6.03 10.88 -7.85
C ARG A 74 5.33 11.33 -6.58
N SER A 75 4.20 12.00 -6.76
CA SER A 75 3.30 12.27 -5.63
C SER A 75 2.71 10.96 -5.10
N ILE A 76 2.22 10.98 -3.85
CA ILE A 76 1.57 9.83 -3.21
C ILE A 76 0.47 9.25 -4.08
N VAL A 77 -0.40 10.09 -4.64
CA VAL A 77 -1.50 9.66 -5.52
C VAL A 77 -0.96 9.03 -6.80
N SER A 78 0.06 9.62 -7.41
CA SER A 78 0.65 9.09 -8.64
C SER A 78 1.30 7.73 -8.42
N GLY A 79 2.03 7.55 -7.30
CA GLY A 79 2.66 6.27 -6.96
C GLY A 79 1.65 5.16 -6.68
N LEU A 80 0.61 5.47 -5.89
CA LEU A 80 -0.47 4.49 -5.60
C LEU A 80 -1.24 4.08 -6.86
N ASN A 81 -1.52 5.03 -7.76
CA ASN A 81 -2.17 4.70 -9.04
C ASN A 81 -1.29 3.81 -9.92
N GLU A 82 0.03 4.03 -9.94
CA GLU A 82 0.94 3.18 -10.68
C GLU A 82 1.01 1.76 -10.09
N VAL A 83 1.00 1.65 -8.76
CA VAL A 83 0.85 0.35 -8.07
C VAL A 83 -0.45 -0.33 -8.49
N ALA A 84 -1.58 0.38 -8.45
CA ALA A 84 -2.88 -0.17 -8.87
C ALA A 84 -2.83 -0.70 -10.32
N SER A 85 -2.25 0.07 -11.24
CA SER A 85 -2.05 -0.31 -12.65
C SER A 85 -1.19 -1.57 -12.80
N LEU A 86 -0.09 -1.69 -12.05
CA LEU A 86 0.75 -2.89 -12.07
C LEU A 86 0.01 -4.13 -11.55
N LEU A 87 -0.87 -3.95 -10.56
CA LEU A 87 -1.69 -5.03 -10.00
C LEU A 87 -2.84 -5.46 -10.93
N GLU A 88 -3.17 -4.70 -11.99
CA GLU A 88 -4.11 -5.17 -13.02
C GLU A 88 -3.55 -6.33 -13.86
N ARG A 89 -2.23 -6.53 -13.83
CA ARG A 89 -1.53 -7.56 -14.60
C ARG A 89 -1.61 -8.95 -13.96
N VAL A 90 -2.14 -9.06 -12.75
CA VAL A 90 -2.35 -10.32 -12.03
C VAL A 90 -3.85 -10.61 -11.87
N PRO A 91 -4.25 -11.86 -11.54
CA PRO A 91 -5.65 -12.17 -11.29
C PRO A 91 -6.27 -11.25 -10.23
N PRO A 92 -7.55 -10.85 -10.35
CA PRO A 92 -8.20 -9.89 -9.44
C PRO A 92 -8.11 -10.27 -7.96
N GLU A 93 -8.23 -11.55 -7.65
CA GLU A 93 -8.12 -12.06 -6.27
C GLU A 93 -6.71 -11.82 -5.71
N VAL A 94 -5.68 -12.08 -6.51
CA VAL A 94 -4.27 -11.84 -6.14
C VAL A 94 -4.01 -10.35 -5.97
N SER A 95 -4.55 -9.51 -6.86
CA SER A 95 -4.48 -8.06 -6.75
C SER A 95 -5.12 -7.55 -5.45
N ARG A 96 -6.32 -8.05 -5.11
CA ARG A 96 -7.00 -7.75 -3.84
C ARG A 96 -6.16 -8.15 -2.64
N ASP A 97 -5.64 -9.36 -2.62
CA ASP A 97 -4.83 -9.87 -1.51
C ASP A 97 -3.56 -9.02 -1.28
N VAL A 98 -2.87 -8.62 -2.36
CA VAL A 98 -1.68 -7.77 -2.26
C VAL A 98 -2.03 -6.40 -1.68
N ARG A 99 -3.13 -5.78 -2.14
CA ARG A 99 -3.57 -4.48 -1.60
C ARG A 99 -3.98 -4.58 -0.16
N GLU A 100 -4.69 -5.64 0.22
CA GLU A 100 -5.00 -5.90 1.62
C GLU A 100 -3.72 -6.01 2.47
N CYS A 101 -2.68 -6.68 1.98
CA CYS A 101 -1.37 -6.70 2.66
C CYS A 101 -0.79 -5.28 2.83
N MET A 102 -0.80 -4.44 1.79
CA MET A 102 -0.33 -3.05 1.87
C MET A 102 -1.14 -2.22 2.88
N LEU A 103 -2.47 -2.35 2.85
CA LEU A 103 -3.38 -1.65 3.76
C LEU A 103 -3.26 -2.15 5.21
N ARG A 104 -2.94 -3.44 5.42
CA ARG A 104 -2.65 -4.00 6.75
C ARG A 104 -1.37 -3.38 7.33
N VAL A 105 -0.33 -3.17 6.51
CA VAL A 105 0.88 -2.41 6.93
C VAL A 105 0.51 -0.99 7.35
N GLY A 106 -0.27 -0.28 6.53
CA GLY A 106 -0.76 1.06 6.87
C GLY A 106 -1.58 1.08 8.16
N SER A 107 -2.46 0.08 8.36
CA SER A 107 -3.26 -0.08 9.57
C SER A 107 -2.41 -0.34 10.82
N GLY A 108 -1.30 -1.08 10.67
CA GLY A 108 -0.34 -1.31 11.74
C GLY A 108 0.28 0.00 12.24
N LEU A 109 0.78 0.82 11.31
CA LEU A 109 1.31 2.14 11.63
C LEU A 109 0.23 3.07 12.22
N ALA A 110 -0.95 3.11 11.61
CA ALA A 110 -2.06 3.96 12.05
C ALA A 110 -2.48 3.67 13.50
N ARG A 111 -2.48 2.38 13.90
CA ARG A 111 -2.72 2.00 15.31
C ARG A 111 -1.56 2.41 16.22
N ALA A 112 -0.32 2.25 15.77
CA ALA A 112 0.86 2.62 16.54
C ALA A 112 0.93 4.12 16.84
N ARG A 113 0.43 4.97 15.92
CA ARG A 113 0.33 6.43 16.06
C ARG A 113 -0.75 6.88 17.03
N GLY A 114 -1.84 6.14 17.14
CA GLY A 114 -2.97 6.55 17.96
C GLY A 114 -2.80 6.23 19.45
N PRO A 115 -3.83 6.51 20.27
CA PRO A 115 -3.72 6.43 21.72
C PRO A 115 -3.21 5.08 22.20
N PHE A 116 -2.14 5.12 23.01
CA PHE A 116 -1.45 3.94 23.56
C PHE A 116 -0.91 2.95 22.51
N GLY A 117 -0.81 3.35 21.24
CA GLY A 117 -0.35 2.48 20.15
C GLY A 117 -1.31 1.34 19.81
N GLN A 118 -2.58 1.42 20.23
CA GLN A 118 -3.55 0.33 20.08
C GLN A 118 -4.77 0.68 19.23
N ARG A 119 -5.09 1.97 19.09
CA ARG A 119 -6.30 2.42 18.41
C ARG A 119 -5.95 3.37 17.30
N MET A 120 -6.51 3.12 16.12
CA MET A 120 -6.45 4.03 14.99
C MET A 120 -7.29 5.27 15.27
N SER A 121 -6.81 6.45 14.88
CA SER A 121 -7.63 7.67 14.92
C SER A 121 -8.71 7.63 13.82
N GLU A 122 -9.80 8.40 13.99
CA GLU A 122 -10.82 8.52 12.93
C GLU A 122 -10.23 9.10 11.64
N GLN A 123 -9.31 10.06 11.76
CA GLN A 123 -8.63 10.65 10.62
C GLN A 123 -7.79 9.62 9.86
N ASP A 124 -6.99 8.81 10.55
CA ASP A 124 -6.20 7.77 9.91
C ASP A 124 -7.08 6.69 9.27
N ALA A 125 -8.23 6.37 9.89
CA ALA A 125 -9.20 5.42 9.34
C ALA A 125 -9.80 5.94 8.02
N LEU A 126 -10.19 7.22 7.98
CA LEU A 126 -10.69 7.86 6.76
C LEU A 126 -9.60 7.93 5.68
N THR A 127 -8.37 8.31 6.06
CA THR A 127 -7.24 8.33 5.12
C THR A 127 -6.95 6.95 4.54
N LEU A 128 -6.97 5.88 5.35
CA LEU A 128 -6.80 4.52 4.85
C LEU A 128 -7.91 4.09 3.90
N GLN A 129 -9.15 4.52 4.13
CA GLN A 129 -10.25 4.26 3.20
C GLN A 129 -10.02 4.95 1.85
N LEU A 130 -9.56 6.21 1.85
CA LEU A 130 -9.21 6.93 0.61
C LEU A 130 -8.03 6.27 -0.12
N VAL A 131 -7.02 5.82 0.62
CA VAL A 131 -5.88 5.08 0.04
C VAL A 131 -6.33 3.75 -0.55
N ALA A 132 -7.24 3.03 0.11
CA ALA A 132 -7.80 1.79 -0.41
C ALA A 132 -8.52 2.03 -1.76
N GLN A 133 -9.27 3.13 -1.88
CA GLN A 133 -9.91 3.54 -3.13
C GLN A 133 -8.89 3.89 -4.23
N LEU A 134 -7.79 4.55 -3.89
CA LEU A 134 -6.71 4.83 -4.87
C LEU A 134 -6.00 3.57 -5.36
N LEU A 135 -6.01 2.52 -4.56
CA LEU A 135 -5.48 1.21 -4.94
C LEU A 135 -6.53 0.36 -5.68
N GLU A 136 -7.79 0.81 -5.84
CA GLU A 136 -8.77 0.12 -6.67
C GLU A 136 -8.30 0.04 -8.12
N THR A 137 -8.45 -1.13 -8.73
CA THR A 137 -8.16 -1.28 -10.16
C THR A 137 -9.22 -0.54 -10.98
N ALA A 138 -8.90 -0.14 -12.21
CA ALA A 138 -9.88 0.52 -13.08
C ALA A 138 -11.14 -0.34 -13.29
N ALA A 139 -10.98 -1.67 -13.36
CA ALA A 139 -12.09 -2.60 -13.46
C ALA A 139 -13.00 -2.60 -12.22
N GLU A 140 -12.42 -2.53 -11.02
CA GLU A 140 -13.18 -2.46 -9.77
C GLU A 140 -13.83 -1.09 -9.58
N MET A 141 -13.11 0.00 -9.86
CA MET A 141 -13.71 1.34 -9.87
C MET A 141 -14.90 1.43 -10.82
N ALA A 142 -14.81 0.79 -12.00
CA ALA A 142 -15.92 0.71 -12.94
C ALA A 142 -17.09 -0.12 -12.41
N ALA A 143 -16.83 -1.24 -11.72
CA ALA A 143 -17.86 -2.06 -11.10
C ALA A 143 -18.55 -1.38 -9.91
N ASN A 144 -17.79 -0.61 -9.13
CA ASN A 144 -18.25 0.12 -7.94
C ASN A 144 -18.90 1.47 -8.29
N ASN A 145 -18.87 1.89 -9.57
CA ASN A 145 -19.46 3.14 -10.00
C ASN A 145 -21.01 3.03 -10.03
N PRO A 146 -21.73 3.79 -9.19
CA PRO A 146 -23.20 3.72 -9.14
C PRO A 146 -23.88 4.12 -10.46
N LEU A 147 -23.19 4.88 -11.33
CA LEU A 147 -23.69 5.25 -12.65
C LEU A 147 -23.68 4.07 -13.64
N ASN A 148 -22.75 3.12 -13.46
CA ASN A 148 -22.69 1.91 -14.29
C ASN A 148 -23.75 0.87 -13.88
N ALA A 149 -24.13 0.84 -12.60
CA ALA A 149 -25.21 -0.02 -12.12
C ALA A 149 -26.60 0.42 -12.64
N ALA A 150 -26.79 1.70 -12.93
CA ALA A 150 -28.06 2.25 -13.42
C ALA A 150 -28.30 2.03 -14.93
N ALA A 151 -27.27 1.70 -15.71
CA ALA A 151 -27.37 1.49 -17.16
C ALA A 151 -27.76 0.05 -17.55
N ALA A 152 -27.93 -0.85 -16.58
CA ALA A 152 -28.26 -2.27 -16.78
C ALA A 152 -29.77 -2.59 -16.66
N ILE A 153 -30.65 -1.58 -16.75
CA ILE A 153 -32.12 -1.72 -16.65
C ILE A 153 -32.77 -1.44 -18.00
#